data_AF-A0A524KJ82-F1
#
_entry.id   AF-A0A524KJ82-F1
#
_cell.length_a   1.000
_cell.length_b   1.000
_cell.length_c   1.000
_cell.angle_alpha   90.00
_cell.angle_beta   90.00
_cell.angle_gamma   90.00
#
_symmetry.space_group_name_H-M   'P 1'
#
loop_
_entity.id
_entity.type
_entity.pdbx_description
1 polymer ?
#
loop_
_entity_poly.entity_id
_entity_poly.type
_entity_poly.pdbx_seq_one_letter_code
_entity_poly.pdbx_strand_id
1 'polypeptide(L)' 'MSQLRNIAFVASETEEAQTAQRALVALYGNVAPDKADIIVALGGDGLMLQTMHRHIQSRIPIYGMNRGSVGFLLNDYRE' A
#
# COMPACT_ATOMS: atom_id res chain seq x y z
N MET A 1 -4.27 -7.90 23.13
CA MET A 1 -4.25 -6.62 22.39
C MET A 1 -3.66 -6.92 21.03
N SER A 2 -4.47 -6.83 19.97
CA SER A 2 -4.11 -7.28 18.61
C SER A 2 -2.80 -6.63 18.16
N GLN A 3 -1.74 -7.42 18.07
CA GLN A 3 -0.45 -6.98 17.51
C GLN A 3 -0.69 -6.45 16.10
N LEU A 4 -0.05 -5.32 15.78
CA LEU A 4 -0.05 -4.75 14.44
C LEU A 4 0.45 -5.82 13.47
N ARG A 5 -0.44 -6.26 12.58
CA ARG A 5 -0.16 -7.22 11.50
C ARG A 5 0.92 -6.62 10.60
N ASN A 6 1.90 -7.42 10.19
CA ASN A 6 3.05 -6.95 9.42
C ASN A 6 2.58 -6.24 8.14
N ILE A 7 2.87 -4.95 7.99
CA ILE A 7 2.45 -4.15 6.83
C ILE A 7 3.62 -3.90 5.90
N ALA A 8 3.42 -4.13 4.61
CA ALA A 8 4.33 -3.66 3.57
C ALA A 8 3.69 -2.49 2.81
N PHE A 9 4.40 -1.39 2.68
CA PHE A 9 3.98 -0.23 1.90
C PHE A 9 4.71 -0.19 0.57
N VAL A 10 3.97 -0.20 -0.54
CA VAL A 10 4.49 0.02 -1.90
C VAL A 10 3.93 1.34 -2.43
N ALA A 11 4.75 2.14 -3.10
CA ALA A 11 4.36 3.47 -3.56
C ALA A 11 4.81 3.72 -5.00
N SER A 12 4.05 4.52 -5.75
CA SER A 12 4.46 5.04 -7.04
C SER A 12 5.58 6.09 -6.89
N GLU A 13 6.27 6.43 -7.97
CA GLU A 13 7.37 7.40 -7.96
C GLU A 13 6.91 8.86 -7.77
N THR A 14 5.60 9.12 -7.74
CA THR A 14 5.05 10.45 -7.49
C THR A 14 5.38 10.94 -6.08
N GLU A 15 5.65 12.25 -5.95
CA GLU A 15 6.07 12.83 -4.67
C GLU A 15 5.02 12.66 -3.57
N GLU A 16 3.73 12.71 -3.91
CA GLU A 16 2.63 12.51 -2.97
C GLU A 16 2.60 11.09 -2.41
N ALA A 17 2.78 10.08 -3.28
CA ALA A 17 2.80 8.68 -2.87
C ALA A 17 4.01 8.36 -2.01
N GLN A 18 5.18 8.87 -2.39
CA GLN A 18 6.42 8.72 -1.62
C GLN A 18 6.33 9.41 -0.25
N THR A 19 5.69 10.58 -0.17
CA THR A 19 5.49 11.30 1.09
C THR A 19 4.54 10.55 2.01
N ALA A 20 3.40 10.06 1.48
CA ALA A 20 2.49 9.23 2.24
C ALA A 20 3.15 7.92 2.72
N GLN A 21 3.97 7.29 1.89
CA GLN A 21 4.73 6.10 2.26
C GLN A 21 5.62 6.38 3.45
N ARG A 22 6.45 7.43 3.39
CA ARG A 22 7.34 7.79 4.51
C ARG A 22 6.58 8.05 5.80
N ALA A 23 5.46 8.77 5.73
CA ALA A 23 4.62 9.05 6.90
C ALA A 23 4.04 7.76 7.51
N LEU A 24 3.49 6.87 6.69
CA LEU A 24 2.89 5.61 7.16
C LEU A 24 3.95 4.63 7.67
N VAL A 25 5.11 4.55 7.01
CA VAL A 25 6.23 3.74 7.47
C VAL A 25 6.76 4.22 8.82
N ALA A 26 6.82 5.53 9.05
CA ALA A 26 7.22 6.08 10.35
C ALA A 26 6.23 5.73 11.47
N LEU A 27 4.94 5.60 11.16
CA LEU A 27 3.88 5.32 12.13
C LEU A 27 3.69 3.82 12.40
N TYR A 28 3.77 2.98 11.37
CA TYR A 28 3.37 1.57 11.42
C TYR A 28 4.52 0.59 11.17
N GLY A 29 5.72 1.08 10.82
CA GLY A 29 6.83 0.27 10.35
C GLY A 29 6.66 -0.18 8.90
N ASN A 30 7.59 -0.99 8.40
CA ASN A 30 7.53 -1.56 7.06
C ASN A 30 8.26 -2.89 7.02
N VAL A 31 7.57 -3.93 6.56
CA VAL A 31 8.21 -5.22 6.25
C VAL A 31 8.35 -5.41 4.74
N ALA A 32 9.17 -6.37 4.35
CA ALA A 32 9.21 -6.81 2.97
C ALA A 32 7.84 -7.45 2.58
N PRO A 33 7.34 -7.25 1.34
CA PRO A 33 6.03 -7.74 0.92
C PRO A 33 5.79 -9.25 1.08
N ASP A 34 6.85 -10.05 1.06
CA ASP A 34 6.82 -11.51 1.28
C ASP A 34 6.55 -11.91 2.73
N LYS A 35 6.79 -11.00 3.69
CA LYS A 35 6.54 -11.19 5.12
C LYS A 35 5.31 -10.41 5.61
N ALA A 36 4.61 -9.77 4.69
CA ALA A 36 3.48 -8.91 5.00
C ALA A 36 2.20 -9.74 5.16
N ASP A 37 1.43 -9.41 6.18
CA ASP A 37 0.05 -9.87 6.33
C ASP A 37 -0.89 -9.04 5.45
N ILE A 38 -0.48 -7.84 5.06
CA ILE A 38 -1.20 -6.93 4.16
C ILE A 38 -0.21 -6.02 3.43
N ILE A 39 -0.46 -5.79 2.14
CA ILE A 39 0.29 -4.83 1.34
C ILE A 39 -0.59 -3.59 1.11
N VAL A 40 -0.06 -2.41 1.41
CA VAL A 40 -0.71 -1.13 1.13
C VAL A 40 -0.04 -0.48 -0.07
N ALA A 41 -0.78 -0.33 -1.17
CA ALA A 41 -0.33 0.32 -2.39
C ALA A 41 -0.76 1.80 -2.42
N LEU A 42 0.21 2.70 -2.44
CA LEU A 42 0.03 4.15 -2.44
C LEU A 42 0.30 4.68 -3.85
N GLY A 43 -0.76 5.05 -4.58
CA GLY A 43 -0.62 5.48 -5.97
C GLY A 43 -1.90 5.27 -6.76
N GLY A 44 -1.78 5.09 -8.07
CA GLY A 44 -2.90 4.81 -8.97
C GLY A 44 -3.12 3.33 -9.26
N ASP A 45 -4.11 3.03 -10.10
CA ASP A 45 -4.53 1.67 -10.46
C ASP A 45 -3.39 0.84 -11.10
N GLY A 46 -2.48 1.48 -11.84
CA GLY A 46 -1.32 0.81 -12.44
C GLY A 46 -0.39 0.17 -11.40
N LEU A 47 -0.17 0.85 -10.27
CA LEU A 47 0.61 0.30 -9.16
C LEU A 47 -0.15 -0.85 -8.48
N MET A 48 -1.46 -0.70 -8.29
CA MET A 48 -2.29 -1.74 -7.68
C MET A 48 -2.29 -3.01 -8.53
N LEU A 49 -2.49 -2.91 -9.85
CA LEU A 49 -2.43 -4.04 -10.77
C LEU A 49 -1.05 -4.71 -10.79
N GLN A 50 0.03 -3.93 -10.83
CA GLN A 50 1.39 -4.51 -10.76
C GLN A 50 1.63 -5.25 -9.43
N THR A 51 1.14 -4.68 -8.32
CA THR A 51 1.27 -5.29 -6.98
C THR A 51 0.46 -6.58 -6.91
N MET A 52 -0.78 -6.56 -7.41
CA MET A 52 -1.63 -7.75 -7.50
C MET A 52 -0.99 -8.82 -8.36
N HIS A 53 -0.48 -8.48 -9.54
CA HIS A 53 0.19 -9.43 -10.43
C HIS A 53 1.44 -10.05 -9.78
N ARG A 54 2.24 -9.26 -9.06
CA ARG A 54 3.45 -9.72 -8.36
C ARG A 54 3.15 -10.63 -7.18
N HIS A 55 2.02 -10.41 -6.49
CA HIS A 55 1.65 -11.13 -5.27
C HIS A 55 0.43 -12.04 -5.43
N ILE A 56 0.00 -12.32 -6.68
CA ILE A 56 -1.20 -13.11 -6.98
C ILE A 56 -1.13 -14.53 -6.38
N GLN A 57 0.07 -15.09 -6.27
CA GLN A 57 0.31 -16.41 -5.71
C GLN A 57 0.40 -16.40 -4.18
N SER A 58 0.77 -15.26 -3.58
CA SER A 58 1.00 -15.13 -2.14
C SER A 58 -0.31 -15.04 -1.33
N ARG A 59 -1.46 -14.82 -1.98
CA ARG A 59 -2.78 -14.61 -1.35
C ARG A 59 -2.79 -13.51 -0.27
N ILE A 60 -1.80 -12.62 -0.29
CA ILE A 60 -1.71 -11.50 0.65
C ILE A 60 -2.73 -10.45 0.21
N PRO A 61 -3.61 -9.98 1.09
CA PRO A 61 -4.55 -8.92 0.75
C PRO A 61 -3.78 -7.64 0.39
N ILE A 62 -4.21 -6.99 -0.69
CA ILE A 62 -3.65 -5.72 -1.16
C ILE A 62 -4.72 -4.65 -1.00
N TYR A 63 -4.38 -3.60 -0.28
CA TYR A 63 -5.21 -2.43 -0.07
C TYR A 63 -4.61 -1.25 -0.80
N GLY A 64 -5.38 -0.54 -1.62
CA GLY A 64 -4.87 0.62 -2.31
C GLY A 64 -5.44 1.93 -1.77
N MET A 65 -4.58 2.95 -1.64
CA MET A 65 -4.95 4.32 -1.28
C MET A 65 -4.56 5.28 -2.40
N ASN A 66 -5.51 6.11 -2.84
CA ASN A 66 -5.26 7.17 -3.81
C ASN A 66 -5.00 8.50 -3.10
N ARG A 67 -4.03 9.27 -3.60
CA ARG A 67 -3.66 10.59 -3.08
C ARG A 67 -3.78 11.70 -4.13
N GLY A 68 -4.59 11.54 -5.18
CA GLY A 68 -4.77 12.63 -6.15
C GLY A 68 -5.84 12.50 -7.24
N SER A 69 -6.48 11.35 -7.46
CA SER A 69 -7.52 11.22 -8.49
C SER A 69 -8.54 10.16 -8.11
N VAL A 70 -9.75 10.21 -8.70
CA VAL A 70 -10.80 9.19 -8.49
C VAL A 70 -10.27 7.83 -8.96
N GLY A 71 -9.77 7.01 -8.02
CA GLY A 71 -9.33 5.64 -8.28
C GLY A 71 -10.50 4.70 -8.07
N PHE A 72 -10.91 3.99 -9.12
CA PHE A 72 -12.09 3.13 -9.12
C PHE A 72 -12.04 2.00 -8.06
N LEU A 73 -10.84 1.70 -7.54
CA LEU A 73 -10.57 0.62 -6.57
C LEU A 73 -9.94 1.12 -5.26
N LEU A 74 -9.72 2.43 -5.11
CA LEU A 74 -8.86 2.99 -4.07
C LEU A 74 -9.71 3.82 -3.11
N ASN A 75 -9.60 3.54 -1.81
CA ASN A 75 -10.29 4.36 -0.82
C ASN A 75 -9.60 5.73 -0.72
N ASP A 76 -10.40 6.77 -0.52
CA ASP A 76 -9.92 8.11 -0.24
C ASP A 76 -9.03 8.09 1.01
N TYR A 77 -7.80 8.61 0.87
CA TYR A 77 -6.95 8.89 2.02
C TYR A 77 -7.56 10.04 2.82
N ARG A 78 -8.06 9.77 4.03
CA ARG A 78 -8.50 10.79 4.99
C ARG A 78 -7.62 10.69 6.23
N GLU A 79 -6.94 11.79 6.54
CA GLU A 79 -6.17 11.97 7.79
C GLU A 79 -7.11 12.07 9.00
#